data_AF-A0A9Q3CT26-F1
#
_entry.id   AF-A0A9Q3CT26-F1
#
_cell.length_a   1.000
_cell.length_b   1.000
_cell.length_c   1.000
_cell.angle_alpha   90.00
_cell.angle_beta   90.00
_cell.angle_gamma   90.00
#
_symmetry.space_group_name_H-M   'P 1'
#
loop_
_entity.id
_entity.type
_entity.pdbx_description
1 polymer ?
#
loop_
_entity_poly.entity_id
_entity_poly.type
_entity_poly.pdbx_seq_one_letter_code
_entity_poly.pdbx_strand_id
1 'polypeptide(L)'
;MRIDHGKHDWPWWKCEIITKWAYISWGFRMENAFESAIFNSEKDKLLTWFPKQKDRLSALHPDMSDSMINMKILRKCGGELEHAIKSRCVELCSTENYINAVEDIITRKIIGKIWTRVPIESKRVSKTFREDKRPERPFLKCHEFGRTSNLASTCNEKTKIH
;
A
#
# COMPACT_ATOMS: atom_id res chain seq x y z
N MET A 1 8.82 12.99 50.09
CA MET A 1 9.39 11.76 49.47
C MET A 1 10.32 10.98 50.41
N ARG A 2 11.53 11.43 50.79
CA ARG A 2 12.36 10.68 51.78
C ARG A 2 11.76 10.67 53.21
N ILE A 3 10.99 11.68 53.54
CA ILE A 3 10.40 11.87 54.88
C ILE A 3 9.17 10.97 55.07
N ASP A 4 8.47 10.62 53.99
CA ASP A 4 7.19 9.88 54.03
C ASP A 4 7.33 8.36 53.82
N HIS A 5 8.42 7.90 53.20
CA HIS A 5 8.61 6.51 52.79
C HIS A 5 9.68 5.76 53.60
N GLY A 6 10.24 6.32 54.68
CA GLY A 6 11.29 5.65 55.45
C GLY A 6 12.60 5.43 54.66
N LYS A 7 13.57 4.74 55.28
CA LYS A 7 14.87 4.42 54.66
C LYS A 7 14.76 3.13 53.84
N HIS A 8 14.37 3.25 52.57
CA HIS A 8 14.52 2.17 51.59
C HIS A 8 15.88 2.19 50.88
N ASP A 9 16.30 1.01 50.44
CA ASP A 9 17.49 0.80 49.63
C ASP A 9 17.32 1.34 48.20
N TRP A 10 18.44 1.59 47.52
CA TRP A 10 18.45 2.18 46.19
C TRP A 10 17.70 1.36 45.11
N PRO A 11 17.79 0.01 45.08
CA PRO A 11 17.01 -0.80 44.14
C PRO A 11 15.50 -0.58 44.27
N TRP A 12 15.00 -0.47 45.50
CA TRP A 12 13.59 -0.20 45.77
C TRP A 12 13.18 1.18 45.25
N TRP A 13 13.95 2.23 45.56
CA TRP A 13 13.68 3.58 45.05
C TRP A 13 13.71 3.64 43.53
N LYS A 14 14.64 2.92 42.90
CA LYS A 14 14.72 2.82 41.44
C LYS A 14 13.44 2.19 40.87
N CYS A 15 12.96 1.09 41.44
CA CYS A 15 11.70 0.48 41.05
C CYS A 15 10.51 1.43 41.27
N GLU A 16 10.42 2.08 42.43
CA GLU A 16 9.33 2.99 42.76
C GLU A 16 9.27 4.21 41.83
N ILE A 17 10.42 4.78 41.48
CA ILE A 17 10.54 5.90 40.53
C ILE A 17 10.12 5.44 39.12
N ILE A 18 10.59 4.27 38.68
CA ILE A 18 10.21 3.71 37.38
C ILE A 18 8.70 3.47 37.32
N THR A 19 8.13 2.88 38.37
CA THR A 19 6.70 2.58 38.48
C THR A 19 5.85 3.84 38.47
N LYS A 20 6.20 4.85 39.27
CA LYS A 20 5.39 6.08 39.40
C LYS A 20 5.48 7.01 38.20
N TRP A 21 6.65 7.13 37.57
CA TRP A 21 6.92 8.22 36.63
C TRP A 21 7.32 7.77 35.23
N ALA A 22 7.87 6.56 35.09
CA ALA A 22 8.50 6.18 33.83
C ALA A 22 7.64 5.19 33.04
N TYR A 23 7.07 4.16 33.67
CA TYR A 23 6.59 3.00 32.93
C TYR A 23 5.39 3.28 32.02
N ILE A 24 4.33 3.91 32.56
CA ILE A 24 3.07 4.05 31.82
C ILE A 24 3.17 5.12 30.72
N SER A 25 3.69 6.31 31.06
CA SER A 25 3.81 7.40 30.08
C SER A 25 4.83 7.11 28.99
N TRP A 26 5.94 6.45 29.31
CA TRP A 26 6.91 6.01 28.30
C TRP A 26 6.33 4.91 27.42
N GLY A 27 5.66 3.91 28.02
CA GLY A 27 5.00 2.83 27.28
C GLY A 27 3.99 3.37 26.27
N PHE A 28 3.10 4.27 26.72
CA PHE A 28 2.12 4.91 25.83
C PHE A 28 2.78 5.74 24.71
N ARG A 29 3.89 6.43 25.00
CA ARG A 29 4.65 7.16 23.97
C ARG A 29 5.27 6.21 22.94
N MET A 30 5.83 5.09 23.37
CA MET A 30 6.41 4.08 22.47
C MET A 30 5.34 3.40 21.63
N GLU A 31 4.20 3.09 22.23
CA GLU A 31 3.04 2.51 21.54
C GLU A 31 2.50 3.48 20.48
N ASN A 32 2.21 4.73 20.84
CA ASN A 32 1.81 5.75 19.87
C ASN A 32 2.85 5.97 18.76
N ALA A 33 4.14 5.95 19.10
CA ALA A 33 5.21 6.10 18.11
C ALA A 33 5.30 4.91 17.16
N PHE A 34 4.95 3.70 17.60
CA PHE A 34 4.81 2.53 16.75
C PHE A 34 3.51 2.58 15.93
N GLU A 35 2.41 3.02 16.54
CA GLU A 35 1.10 3.05 15.89
C GLU A 35 1.06 4.02 14.71
N SER A 36 1.63 5.21 14.90
CA SER A 36 1.76 6.26 13.89
C SER A 36 2.83 5.98 12.82
N ALA A 37 3.74 5.03 13.07
CA ALA A 37 4.77 4.64 12.13
C ALA A 37 4.20 3.71 11.06
N ILE A 38 3.67 4.29 9.99
CA ILE A 38 3.28 3.58 8.77
C ILE A 38 4.49 3.58 7.83
N PHE A 39 4.85 2.42 7.27
CA PHE A 39 5.99 2.31 6.37
C PHE A 39 5.64 2.82 4.97
N ASN A 40 6.48 3.69 4.42
CA ASN A 40 6.35 4.15 3.04
C ASN A 40 7.59 3.79 2.22
N SER A 41 7.42 2.92 1.21
CA SER A 41 8.52 2.43 0.37
C SER A 41 9.25 3.51 -0.44
N GLU A 42 8.64 4.69 -0.65
CA GLU A 42 9.26 5.79 -1.41
C GLU A 42 10.03 6.76 -0.50
N LYS A 43 9.71 6.82 0.79
CA LYS A 43 10.29 7.77 1.75
C LYS A 43 11.23 7.10 2.76
N ASP A 44 10.88 5.89 3.19
CA ASP A 44 11.55 5.19 4.27
C ASP A 44 12.50 4.12 3.75
N LYS A 45 13.71 4.07 4.32
CA LYS A 45 14.65 2.99 4.06
C LYS A 45 14.38 1.83 5.02
N LEU A 46 13.98 0.68 4.46
CA LEU A 46 13.62 -0.53 5.22
C LEU A 46 14.65 -0.90 6.30
N LEU A 47 15.93 -0.98 5.94
CA LEU A 47 17.03 -1.36 6.85
C LEU A 47 17.22 -0.41 8.04
N THR A 48 16.68 0.81 7.97
CA THR A 48 16.74 1.79 9.08
C THR A 48 15.43 1.86 9.86
N TRP A 49 14.31 1.66 9.16
CA TRP A 49 12.98 1.77 9.73
C TRP A 49 12.62 0.50 10.51
N PHE A 50 12.96 -0.68 9.99
CA PHE A 50 12.60 -1.96 10.57
C PHE A 50 13.25 -2.18 11.96
N PRO A 51 14.57 -1.99 12.15
CA PRO A 51 15.19 -2.15 13.47
C PRO A 51 14.58 -1.22 14.52
N LYS A 52 14.25 0.04 14.15
CA LYS A 52 13.60 0.98 15.06
C LYS A 52 12.24 0.49 15.55
N GLN A 53 11.45 -0.16 14.69
CA GLN A 53 10.17 -0.73 15.11
C GLN A 53 10.36 -2.00 15.93
N LYS A 54 11.34 -2.83 15.59
CA LYS A 54 11.70 -4.02 16.37
C LYS A 54 12.13 -3.63 17.80
N ASP A 55 12.96 -2.61 17.94
CA ASP A 55 13.43 -2.13 19.25
C ASP A 55 12.26 -1.61 20.11
N ARG A 56 11.35 -0.82 19.51
CA ARG A 56 10.15 -0.32 20.20
C ARG A 56 9.27 -1.47 20.69
N LEU A 57 9.00 -2.46 19.84
CA LEU A 57 8.16 -3.61 20.21
C LEU A 57 8.83 -4.52 21.23
N SER A 58 10.14 -4.75 21.12
CA SER A 58 10.90 -5.56 22.08
C SER A 58 10.95 -4.89 23.45
N ALA A 59 11.01 -3.56 23.48
CA ALA A 59 10.99 -2.80 24.72
C ALA A 59 9.60 -2.72 25.38
N LEU A 60 8.52 -2.80 24.58
CA LEU A 60 7.14 -2.86 25.07
C LEU A 60 6.68 -4.27 25.47
N HIS A 61 7.15 -5.28 24.73
CA HIS A 61 6.74 -6.67 24.88
C HIS A 61 7.97 -7.58 24.84
N PRO A 62 8.74 -7.65 25.94
CA PRO A 62 9.96 -8.46 26.00
C PRO A 62 9.68 -9.97 25.82
N ASP A 63 8.47 -10.42 26.17
CA ASP A 63 8.08 -11.84 26.08
C ASP A 63 7.57 -12.24 24.68
N MET A 64 7.53 -11.30 23.72
CA MET A 64 7.00 -11.55 22.38
C MET A 64 8.04 -12.26 21.50
N SER A 65 7.61 -13.29 20.77
CA SER A 65 8.50 -13.97 19.82
C SER A 65 8.88 -13.07 18.64
N ASP A 66 10.09 -13.26 18.11
CA ASP A 66 10.58 -12.53 16.95
C ASP A 66 9.64 -12.62 15.73
N SER A 67 9.03 -13.80 15.49
CA SER A 67 8.04 -13.95 14.41
C SER A 67 6.81 -13.05 14.64
N MET A 68 6.31 -12.99 15.87
CA MET A 68 5.15 -12.16 16.21
C MET A 68 5.47 -10.67 16.07
N ILE A 69 6.68 -10.25 16.45
CA ILE A 69 7.19 -8.89 16.22
C ILE A 69 7.20 -8.58 14.72
N ASN A 70 7.77 -9.47 13.90
CA ASN A 70 7.84 -9.30 12.45
C ASN A 70 6.43 -9.18 11.83
N MET A 71 5.48 -10.00 12.29
CA MET A 71 4.07 -9.94 11.85
C MET A 71 3.37 -8.64 12.27
N LYS A 72 3.65 -8.11 13.46
CA LYS A 72 3.13 -6.80 13.89
C LYS A 72 3.68 -5.67 13.01
N ILE A 73 4.98 -5.71 12.71
CA ILE A 73 5.62 -4.73 11.83
C ILE A 73 5.05 -4.83 10.41
N LEU A 74 4.78 -6.03 9.91
CA LEU A 74 4.18 -6.25 8.59
C LEU A 74 2.84 -5.54 8.41
N ARG A 75 1.98 -5.54 9.43
CA ARG A 75 0.70 -4.81 9.40
C ARG A 75 0.87 -3.31 9.20
N LYS A 76 2.05 -2.76 9.51
CA LYS A 76 2.38 -1.35 9.28
C LYS A 76 2.87 -1.04 7.86
N CYS A 77 3.19 -2.07 7.06
CA CYS A 77 3.51 -1.92 5.64
C CYS A 77 2.27 -1.68 4.77
N GLY A 78 1.13 -2.25 5.17
CA GLY A 78 -0.19 -2.02 4.56
C GLY A 78 -0.38 -2.48 3.11
N GLY A 79 -1.65 -2.64 2.74
CA GLY A 79 -2.11 -2.77 1.35
C GLY A 79 -1.45 -3.90 0.56
N GLU A 80 -0.99 -3.57 -0.65
CA GLU A 80 -0.36 -4.53 -1.56
C GLU A 80 0.98 -5.07 -1.05
N LEU A 81 1.72 -4.27 -0.27
CA LEU A 81 3.02 -4.69 0.25
C LEU A 81 2.82 -5.77 1.31
N GLU A 82 1.85 -5.58 2.21
CA GLU A 82 1.48 -6.60 3.19
C GLU A 82 1.09 -7.92 2.51
N HIS A 83 0.22 -7.87 1.50
CA HIS A 83 -0.23 -9.06 0.78
C HIS A 83 0.93 -9.78 0.05
N ALA A 84 1.80 -9.02 -0.61
CA ALA A 84 2.94 -9.56 -1.34
C ALA A 84 4.03 -10.18 -0.44
N ILE A 85 4.13 -9.71 0.82
CA ILE A 85 5.05 -10.31 1.80
C ILE A 85 4.44 -11.59 2.37
N LYS A 86 3.14 -11.60 2.72
CA LYS A 86 2.45 -12.80 3.22
C LYS A 86 2.49 -13.97 2.24
N SER A 87 2.47 -13.70 0.93
CA SER A 87 2.59 -14.76 -0.08
C SER A 87 3.99 -15.37 -0.19
N ARG A 88 5.02 -14.71 0.38
CA ARG A 88 6.43 -15.14 0.31
C ARG A 88 6.99 -15.63 1.65
N CYS A 89 6.50 -15.11 2.77
CA CYS A 89 6.93 -15.47 4.11
C CYS A 89 5.91 -16.40 4.77
N VAL A 90 6.35 -17.60 5.15
CA VAL A 90 5.60 -18.49 6.05
C VAL A 90 5.64 -17.92 7.48
N GLU A 91 4.63 -18.19 8.32
CA GLU A 91 4.42 -17.62 9.67
C GLU A 91 5.58 -17.81 10.68
N LEU A 92 6.67 -18.49 10.32
CA LEU A 92 7.86 -18.71 11.15
C LEU A 92 9.14 -18.11 10.54
N CYS A 93 9.01 -17.11 9.67
CA CYS A 93 10.14 -16.51 8.98
C CYS A 93 11.07 -15.77 9.96
N SER A 94 12.37 -16.12 9.94
CA SER A 94 13.42 -15.36 10.63
C SER A 94 13.40 -13.89 10.21
N THR A 95 13.83 -13.01 11.11
CA THR A 95 13.93 -11.56 10.87
C THR A 95 14.70 -11.24 9.58
N GLU A 96 15.78 -11.97 9.31
CA GLU A 96 16.60 -11.77 8.11
C GLU A 96 15.85 -12.14 6.83
N ASN A 97 15.22 -13.32 6.81
CA ASN A 97 14.43 -13.77 5.68
C ASN A 97 13.26 -12.82 5.40
N TYR A 98 12.66 -12.27 6.46
CA TYR A 98 11.64 -11.25 6.35
C TYR A 98 12.18 -9.97 5.67
N ILE A 99 13.29 -9.41 6.16
CA ILE A 99 13.90 -8.20 5.59
C ILE A 99 14.26 -8.43 4.12
N ASN A 100 14.92 -9.55 3.81
CA ASN A 100 15.29 -9.93 2.44
C ASN A 100 14.06 -10.02 1.54
N ALA A 101 12.98 -10.65 2.01
CA ALA A 101 11.74 -10.75 1.24
C ALA A 101 11.16 -9.36 0.94
N VAL A 102 11.02 -8.50 1.96
CA VAL A 102 10.49 -7.13 1.79
C VAL A 102 11.35 -6.31 0.83
N GLU A 103 12.67 -6.36 0.99
CA GLU A 103 13.62 -5.64 0.14
C GLU A 103 13.54 -6.09 -1.32
N ASP A 104 13.40 -7.40 -1.57
CA ASP A 104 13.22 -7.96 -2.90
C ASP A 104 11.87 -7.55 -3.52
N ILE A 105 10.78 -7.41 -2.74
CA ILE A 105 9.51 -6.87 -3.25
C ILE A 105 9.65 -5.41 -3.66
N ILE A 106 10.24 -4.59 -2.79
CA ILE A 106 10.41 -3.15 -3.03
C ILE A 106 11.26 -2.96 -4.27
N THR A 107 12.39 -3.68 -4.36
CA THR A 107 13.31 -3.63 -5.49
C THR A 107 12.60 -4.04 -6.79
N ARG A 108 11.85 -5.14 -6.79
CA ARG A 108 11.07 -5.56 -7.97
C ARG A 108 9.98 -4.56 -8.36
N LYS A 109 9.28 -3.94 -7.39
CA LYS A 109 8.30 -2.89 -7.68
C LYS A 109 8.96 -1.64 -8.28
N ILE A 110 10.12 -1.22 -7.77
CA ILE A 110 10.88 -0.09 -8.33
C ILE A 110 11.33 -0.41 -9.75
N ILE A 111 11.89 -1.60 -9.97
CA ILE A 111 12.32 -2.06 -11.30
C ILE A 111 11.13 -2.04 -12.27
N GLY A 112 9.98 -2.58 -11.90
CA GLY A 112 8.76 -2.54 -12.74
C GLY A 112 8.31 -1.11 -13.10
N LYS A 113 8.46 -0.15 -12.18
CA LYS A 113 8.22 1.29 -12.45
C LYS A 113 9.25 1.90 -13.41
N ILE A 114 10.50 1.43 -13.40
CA ILE A 114 11.56 1.90 -14.32
C ILE A 114 11.31 1.38 -15.74
N TRP A 115 10.97 0.08 -15.89
CA TRP A 115 10.68 -0.51 -17.21
C TRP A 115 9.43 0.10 -17.87
N THR A 116 8.45 0.55 -17.08
CA THR A 116 7.27 1.25 -17.61
C THR A 116 7.52 2.71 -17.97
N ARG A 117 8.62 3.31 -17.49
CA ARG A 117 9.02 4.70 -17.78
C ARG A 117 9.98 4.83 -18.95
N VAL A 118 10.41 3.75 -19.58
CA VAL A 118 11.15 3.84 -20.83
C VAL A 118 10.21 4.50 -21.84
N PRO A 119 10.51 5.71 -22.36
CA PRO A 119 9.74 6.25 -23.45
C PRO A 119 9.91 5.25 -24.58
N ILE A 120 8.82 4.57 -24.97
CA ILE A 120 8.77 3.95 -26.28
C ILE A 120 8.96 5.12 -27.23
N GLU A 121 10.18 5.24 -27.75
CA GLU A 121 10.54 6.25 -28.73
C GLU A 121 9.64 6.01 -29.93
N SER A 122 8.51 6.73 -29.97
CA SER A 122 7.56 6.62 -31.05
C SER A 122 8.28 7.17 -32.27
N LYS A 123 8.85 6.28 -33.08
CA LYS A 123 9.24 6.63 -34.44
C LYS A 123 7.96 7.10 -35.12
N ARG A 124 7.78 8.42 -35.22
CA ARG A 124 6.76 9.04 -36.05
C ARG A 124 7.05 8.63 -37.48
N VAL A 125 6.48 7.52 -37.91
CA VAL A 125 6.35 7.21 -39.33
C VAL A 125 5.24 8.12 -39.83
N SER A 126 5.64 9.22 -40.47
CA SER A 126 4.78 10.05 -41.29
C SER A 126 4.14 9.18 -42.37
N LYS A 127 2.90 8.73 -42.15
CA LYS A 127 2.08 8.07 -43.17
C LYS A 127 1.69 9.12 -44.20
N THR A 128 2.36 9.10 -45.33
CA THR A 128 1.86 9.67 -46.58
C THR A 128 0.52 9.02 -46.93
N PHE A 129 -0.49 9.85 -47.18
CA PHE A 129 -1.80 9.46 -47.71
C PHE A 129 -1.63 8.67 -49.02
N ARG A 130 -2.20 7.47 -49.09
CA ARG A 130 -2.56 6.83 -50.36
C ARG A 130 -4.04 6.50 -50.27
N GLU A 131 -4.84 7.12 -51.14
CA GLU A 131 -6.24 6.77 -51.34
C GLU A 131 -6.33 5.33 -51.86
N ASP A 132 -7.06 4.49 -51.14
CA ASP A 132 -7.36 3.13 -51.57
C ASP A 132 -8.86 3.06 -51.88
N LYS A 133 -9.18 2.85 -53.16
CA LYS A 133 -10.55 2.80 -53.69
C LYS A 133 -11.22 1.51 -53.21
N ARG A 134 -12.14 1.61 -52.25
CA ARG A 134 -12.98 0.48 -51.83
C ARG A 134 -14.28 0.47 -52.65
N PRO A 135 -14.70 -0.66 -53.24
CA PRO A 135 -15.98 -0.73 -53.94
C PRO A 135 -17.16 -0.63 -52.94
N GLU A 136 -18.15 0.19 -53.29
CA GLU A 136 -19.35 0.46 -52.50
C GLU A 136 -20.25 -0.79 -52.38
N ARG A 137 -20.80 -1.02 -51.18
CA ARG A 137 -21.86 -2.03 -50.97
C ARG A 137 -23.23 -1.42 -51.29
N PRO A 138 -24.16 -2.15 -51.96
CA PRO A 138 -25.43 -1.59 -52.37
C PRO A 138 -26.40 -1.37 -51.21
N PHE A 139 -27.03 -0.19 -51.19
CA PHE A 139 -28.11 0.20 -50.29
C PHE A 139 -29.40 -0.58 -50.60
N LEU A 140 -29.95 -1.32 -49.63
CA LEU A 140 -31.34 -1.79 -49.71
C LEU A 140 -32.29 -0.61 -49.41
N LYS A 141 -33.13 -0.27 -50.39
CA LYS A 141 -34.18 0.76 -50.27
C LYS A 141 -35.43 0.14 -49.63
N CYS A 142 -35.94 0.74 -48.56
CA CYS A 142 -37.29 0.48 -48.06
C CYS A 142 -38.27 1.27 -48.93
N HIS A 143 -39.14 0.56 -49.63
CA HIS A 143 -40.05 1.11 -50.65
C HIS A 143 -41.43 1.27 -50.02
N GLU A 144 -41.72 2.43 -49.40
CA GLU A 144 -43.07 3.05 -49.39
C GLU A 144 -43.21 4.36 -48.62
N PHE A 145 -42.22 4.85 -47.88
CA PHE A 145 -42.26 6.23 -47.37
C PHE A 145 -40.87 6.86 -47.42
N GLY A 146 -40.69 7.83 -48.32
CA GLY A 146 -39.41 8.50 -48.60
C GLY A 146 -38.89 9.37 -47.46
N ARG A 147 -38.39 8.75 -46.38
CA ARG A 147 -37.52 9.40 -45.38
C ARG A 147 -36.36 8.46 -45.00
N THR A 148 -35.13 8.95 -45.12
CA THR A 148 -33.93 8.31 -44.58
C THR A 148 -33.67 8.84 -43.17
N SER A 149 -33.94 8.05 -42.13
CA SER A 149 -33.39 8.29 -40.80
C SER A 149 -32.44 7.14 -40.43
N ASN A 150 -31.28 7.50 -39.86
CA ASN A 150 -30.38 6.54 -39.23
C ASN A 150 -30.84 6.33 -37.80
N LEU A 151 -31.89 5.55 -37.58
CA LEU A 151 -32.17 4.88 -36.31
C LEU A 151 -33.33 3.90 -36.52
N ALA A 152 -33.00 2.62 -36.70
CA ALA A 152 -33.92 1.53 -36.39
C ALA A 152 -34.09 1.48 -34.86
N SER A 153 -34.81 2.47 -34.34
CA SER A 153 -35.45 2.53 -33.05
C SER A 153 -36.44 3.68 -33.15
N THR A 154 -37.72 3.32 -33.28
CA THR A 154 -38.92 4.15 -33.10
C THR A 154 -39.42 4.97 -34.29
N CYS A 155 -40.16 4.31 -35.19
CA CYS A 155 -41.33 4.93 -35.84
C CYS A 155 -42.50 4.91 -34.85
N ASN A 156 -42.83 6.07 -34.27
CA ASN A 156 -44.19 6.59 -34.13
C ASN A 156 -44.11 8.02 -33.55
N GLU A 157 -44.53 9.00 -34.37
CA GLU A 157 -44.60 10.43 -34.06
C GLU A 157 -45.70 10.74 -33.03
N LYS A 158 -45.45 11.79 -32.23
CA LYS A 158 -46.32 12.37 -31.19
C LYS A 158 -47.40 13.26 -31.81
N THR A 159 -48.56 13.45 -31.17
CA THR A 159 -49.13 14.79 -30.86
C THR A 159 -50.46 14.76 -30.08
N LYS A 160 -50.61 15.73 -29.16
CA LYS A 160 -51.78 16.50 -28.64
C LYS A 160 -53.24 16.02 -28.84
N ILE A 161 -54.25 16.42 -28.05
CA ILE A 161 -54.54 17.04 -26.73
C ILE A 161 -56.10 16.97 -26.67
N HIS A 162 -56.70 16.63 -25.52
CA HIS A 162 -57.95 17.24 -25.02
C HIS A 162 -58.08 17.00 -23.52
#